data_AF-A0A934BAY1-F1
#
_entry.id   AF-A0A934BAY1-F1
#
_cell.length_a   1.000
_cell.length_b   1.000
_cell.length_c   1.000
_cell.angle_alpha   90.00
_cell.angle_beta   90.00
_cell.angle_gamma   90.00
#
_symmetry.space_group_name_H-M   'P 1'
#
loop_
_entity.id
_entity.type
_entity.pdbx_description
1 polymer ?
#
loop_
_entity_poly.entity_id
_entity_poly.type
_entity_poly.pdbx_seq_one_letter_code
_entity_poly.pdbx_strand_id
1 'polypeptide(L)'
;MMKLISTGYPFEGVNAQGHWLSLVYPNDIPILEKQLDCLLSGQSNVSEFRIITKSDEIRWLRNYAHPAWGETQGRIIRIYGTAQDITKQMQYEDRIKESKSEYYDA
;
A
#
# COMPACT_ATOMS: atom_id res chain seq x y z
N MET A 1 8.80 -0.01 20.22
CA MET A 1 7.73 0.63 19.43
C MET A 1 8.27 0.84 18.02
N MET A 2 7.75 0.08 17.05
CA MET A 2 8.25 0.03 15.67
C MET A 2 7.78 1.28 14.90
N LYS A 3 8.61 2.34 14.84
CA LYS A 3 8.35 3.53 14.03
C LYS A 3 8.85 3.29 12.62
N LEU A 4 7.95 2.99 11.69
CA LEU A 4 8.28 2.74 10.28
C LEU A 4 7.33 3.53 9.38
N ILE A 5 7.82 3.76 8.16
CA ILE A 5 7.22 4.50 7.04
C ILE A 5 7.69 5.96 6.95
N SER A 6 8.81 6.15 6.24
CA SER A 6 9.14 7.43 5.58
C SER A 6 8.56 7.39 4.17
N THR A 7 7.24 7.42 4.03
CA THR A 7 6.62 7.68 2.73
C THR A 7 7.00 9.10 2.34
N GLY A 8 7.71 9.29 1.22
CA GLY A 8 8.05 10.60 0.67
C GLY A 8 6.83 11.38 0.11
N TYR A 9 5.64 11.18 0.69
CA TYR A 9 4.40 11.85 0.33
C TYR A 9 3.94 12.78 1.47
N PRO A 10 3.38 13.96 1.16
CA PRO A 10 2.66 14.75 2.15
C PRO A 10 1.37 14.00 2.51
N PHE A 11 1.44 13.21 3.57
CA PHE A 11 0.31 12.46 4.10
C PHE A 11 -0.50 13.36 5.04
N GLU A 12 -1.46 14.11 4.50
CA GLU A 12 -2.41 14.93 5.27
C GLU A 12 -3.37 14.04 6.09
N GLY A 13 -2.87 13.32 7.10
CA GLY A 13 -3.77 12.46 7.86
C GLY A 13 -3.21 11.50 8.88
N VAL A 14 -1.89 11.31 8.99
CA VAL A 14 -1.34 10.32 9.94
C VAL A 14 -0.76 11.03 11.15
N ASN A 15 -1.51 10.96 12.24
CA ASN A 15 -1.04 11.15 13.60
C ASN A 15 0.16 10.23 13.89
N ALA A 16 1.11 10.73 14.68
CA ALA A 16 2.48 10.25 14.89
C ALA A 16 2.67 8.82 15.46
N GLN A 17 1.65 7.97 15.39
CA GLN A 17 1.52 6.68 16.07
C GLN A 17 1.29 5.48 15.11
N GLY A 18 1.33 5.67 13.78
CA GLY A 18 1.21 4.56 12.83
C GLY A 18 -0.22 4.15 12.47
N HIS A 19 -1.19 5.05 12.66
CA HIS A 19 -2.63 4.79 12.51
C HIS A 19 -3.15 4.69 11.07
N TRP A 20 -2.31 4.75 10.03
CA TRP A 20 -2.78 4.68 8.64
C TRP A 20 -3.45 3.35 8.28
N LEU A 21 -3.13 2.27 9.01
CA LEU A 21 -3.77 0.96 8.82
C LEU A 21 -5.29 1.02 9.03
N SER A 22 -5.80 1.94 9.86
CA SER A 22 -7.25 2.11 10.05
C SER A 22 -7.94 2.76 8.84
N LEU A 23 -7.17 3.31 7.90
CA LEU A 23 -7.68 3.86 6.65
C LEU A 23 -7.76 2.79 5.55
N VAL A 24 -7.18 1.60 5.75
CA VAL A 24 -7.17 0.54 4.74
C VAL A 24 -8.59 0.03 4.55
N TYR A 25 -8.97 -0.14 3.29
CA TYR A 25 -10.27 -0.70 2.96
C TYR A 25 -10.38 -2.11 3.57
N PRO A 26 -11.47 -2.45 4.30
CA PRO A 26 -11.52 -3.67 5.11
C PRO A 26 -11.17 -4.95 4.36
N ASN A 27 -11.58 -5.07 3.10
CA ASN A 27 -11.31 -6.25 2.27
C ASN A 27 -9.85 -6.36 1.82
N ASP A 28 -9.06 -5.30 1.95
CA ASP A 28 -7.67 -5.24 1.51
C ASP A 28 -6.69 -5.43 2.68
N ILE A 29 -7.18 -5.53 3.93
CA ILE A 29 -6.36 -5.82 5.12
C ILE A 29 -5.49 -7.08 4.93
N PRO A 30 -6.00 -8.21 4.41
CA PRO A 30 -5.18 -9.42 4.22
C PRO A 30 -3.97 -9.22 3.30
N ILE A 31 -4.04 -8.25 2.37
CA ILE A 31 -2.92 -7.90 1.49
C ILE A 31 -1.75 -7.36 2.32
N LEU A 32 -2.05 -6.51 3.30
CA LEU A 32 -1.03 -5.91 4.16
C LEU A 32 -0.47 -6.88 5.19
N GLU A 33 -1.29 -7.79 5.69
CA GLU A 33 -0.82 -8.88 6.56
C GLU A 33 0.21 -9.74 5.82
N LYS A 34 -0.11 -10.15 4.59
CA LYS A 34 0.82 -10.90 3.74
C LYS A 34 2.08 -10.10 3.41
N GLN A 35 1.94 -8.81 3.13
CA GLN A 35 3.09 -7.93 2.90
C GLN A 35 3.99 -7.87 4.14
N LEU A 36 3.40 -7.75 5.34
CA LEU A 36 4.15 -7.74 6.59
C LEU A 36 4.90 -9.06 6.80
N ASP A 37 4.26 -10.21 6.57
CA ASP A 37 4.91 -11.51 6.68
C ASP A 37 6.13 -11.63 5.74
N CYS A 38 5.99 -11.21 4.48
CA CYS A 38 7.12 -11.13 3.54
C CYS A 38 8.25 -10.26 4.11
N LEU A 39 7.92 -9.08 4.61
CA LEU A 39 8.92 -8.13 5.13
C LEU A 39 9.62 -8.67 6.37
N LEU A 40 8.90 -9.36 7.27
CA LEU A 40 9.46 -9.98 8.47
C LEU A 40 10.34 -11.20 8.14
N SER A 41 10.07 -11.89 7.03
CA SER A 41 10.97 -12.91 6.48
C SER A 41 12.21 -12.34 5.78
N GLY A 42 12.32 -11.00 5.69
CA GLY A 42 13.47 -10.35 5.06
C GLY A 42 13.31 -10.10 3.56
N GLN A 43 12.12 -10.32 3.01
CA GLN A 43 11.84 -10.12 1.60
C GLN A 43 11.15 -8.78 1.35
N SER A 44 11.66 -8.02 0.38
CA SER A 44 10.97 -6.84 -0.12
C SER A 44 9.66 -7.23 -0.81
N ASN A 45 8.66 -6.35 -0.75
CA ASN A 45 7.36 -6.61 -1.34
C ASN A 45 6.74 -5.32 -1.90
N VAL A 46 5.99 -5.47 -2.99
CA VAL A 46 5.11 -4.43 -3.53
C VAL A 46 3.67 -4.91 -3.43
N SER A 47 2.79 -4.07 -2.89
CA SER A 47 1.37 -4.37 -2.74
C SER A 47 0.51 -3.20 -3.19
N GLU A 48 -0.63 -3.52 -3.77
CA GLU A 48 -1.65 -2.55 -4.17
C GLU A 48 -2.89 -2.77 -3.33
N PHE A 49 -3.41 -1.71 -2.72
CA PHE A 49 -4.57 -1.76 -1.84
C PHE A 49 -5.29 -0.43 -1.83
N ARG A 50 -6.54 -0.45 -1.37
CA ARG A 50 -7.37 0.73 -1.24
C ARG A 50 -7.29 1.32 0.16
N ILE A 51 -7.39 2.64 0.22
CA ILE A 51 -7.66 3.38 1.44
C ILE A 51 -8.96 4.16 1.33
N ILE A 52 -9.58 4.45 2.47
CA ILE A 52 -10.70 5.36 2.64
C ILE A 52 -10.13 6.65 3.25
N THR A 53 -10.26 7.76 2.51
CA THR A 53 -9.80 9.07 2.99
C THR A 53 -10.74 9.62 4.06
N LYS A 54 -10.35 10.71 4.73
CA LYS A 54 -11.23 11.42 5.68
C LYS A 54 -12.50 12.00 5.03
N SER A 55 -12.52 12.13 3.71
CA SER A 55 -13.67 12.60 2.93
C SER A 55 -14.48 11.43 2.34
N ASP A 56 -14.29 10.21 2.86
CA ASP A 56 -14.92 8.96 2.39
C ASP A 56 -14.63 8.63 0.91
N GLU A 57 -13.54 9.15 0.34
CA GLU A 57 -13.10 8.77 -1.00
C GLU A 57 -12.29 7.48 -0.94
N ILE A 58 -12.49 6.60 -1.92
CA ILE A 58 -11.64 5.42 -2.12
C ILE A 58 -10.48 5.78 -3.03
N ARG A 59 -9.25 5.53 -2.57
CA ARG A 59 -8.02 5.70 -3.35
C ARG A 59 -7.21 4.42 -3.40
N TRP A 60 -6.60 4.16 -4.55
CA TRP A 60 -5.67 3.05 -4.72
C TRP A 60 -4.25 3.51 -4.46
N LEU A 61 -3.54 2.79 -3.58
CA LEU A 61 -2.13 2.99 -3.30
C LEU A 61 -1.33 1.77 -3.73
N ARG A 62 -0.17 2.01 -4.33
CA ARG A 62 0.89 1.03 -4.51
C ARG A 62 1.99 1.29 -3.48
N ASN A 63 2.19 0.37 -2.55
CA ASN A 63 3.21 0.45 -1.51
C ASN A 63 4.41 -0.44 -1.85
N TYR A 64 5.58 0.17 -1.92
CA TYR A 64 6.87 -0.49 -2.05
C TYR A 64 7.51 -0.54 -0.68
N ALA A 65 7.77 -1.73 -0.16
CA ALA A 65 8.35 -1.92 1.16
C ALA A 65 9.59 -2.82 1.10
N HIS A 66 10.63 -2.47 1.85
CA HIS A 66 11.86 -3.25 1.97
C HIS A 66 12.37 -3.29 3.41
N PRO A 67 12.76 -4.47 3.92
CA PRO A 67 13.37 -4.59 5.23
C PRO A 67 14.83 -4.13 5.19
N ALA A 68 15.29 -3.54 6.29
CA ALA A 68 16.68 -3.18 6.51
C ALA A 68 17.23 -4.02 7.66
N TRP A 69 18.32 -4.72 7.36
CA TRP A 69 19.05 -5.58 8.27
C TRP A 69 19.97 -4.75 9.16
N GLY A 70 20.10 -5.17 10.42
CA GLY A 70 21.10 -4.62 11.33
C GLY A 70 22.50 -5.18 11.05
N GLU A 71 23.49 -4.64 11.76
CA GLU A 71 24.89 -5.07 11.64
C GLU A 71 25.10 -6.53 12.08
N THR A 72 24.24 -7.05 12.96
CA THR A 72 24.22 -8.47 13.32
C THR A 72 23.39 -9.25 12.29
N GLN A 73 23.99 -10.28 11.67
CA GLN A 73 23.33 -11.11 10.66
C GLN A 73 21.99 -11.66 11.18
N GLY A 74 20.96 -11.60 10.31
CA GLY A 74 19.66 -12.21 10.56
C GLY A 74 18.66 -11.37 11.36
N ARG A 75 18.99 -10.14 11.76
CA ARG A 75 18.05 -9.26 12.47
C ARG A 75 17.56 -8.11 11.59
N ILE A 76 16.27 -8.07 11.30
CA ILE A 76 15.61 -6.91 10.70
C ILE A 76 15.44 -5.84 11.78
N ILE A 77 15.97 -4.65 11.54
CA ILE A 77 15.90 -3.53 12.48
C ILE A 77 14.95 -2.43 12.02
N ARG A 78 14.58 -2.44 10.72
CA ARG A 78 13.72 -1.43 10.13
C ARG A 78 13.00 -1.95 8.88
N ILE A 79 11.88 -1.35 8.51
CA ILE A 79 11.24 -1.47 7.19
C ILE A 79 11.06 -0.08 6.60
N TYR A 80 11.62 0.14 5.42
CA TYR A 80 11.39 1.35 4.66
C TYR A 80 10.25 1.12 3.69
N GLY A 81 9.37 2.11 3.57
CA GLY A 81 8.19 2.04 2.71
C GLY A 81 7.99 3.35 1.96
N THR A 82 7.51 3.27 0.72
CA THR A 82 6.98 4.41 -0.03
C THR A 82 5.68 4.01 -0.70
N ALA A 83 4.73 4.94 -0.73
CA ALA A 83 3.41 4.73 -1.32
C ALA A 83 3.23 5.68 -2.51
N GLN A 84 2.66 5.17 -3.59
CA GLN A 84 2.27 5.91 -4.77
C GLN A 84 0.76 5.84 -4.93
N ASP A 85 0.10 6.99 -5.11
CA ASP A 85 -1.32 7.03 -5.50
C ASP A 85 -1.45 6.60 -6.97
N ILE A 86 -2.15 5.49 -7.21
CA ILE A 86 -2.42 4.92 -8.53
C ILE A 86 -3.91 5.00 -8.90
N THR A 87 -4.71 5.77 -8.16
CA THR A 87 -6.17 5.88 -8.36
C THR A 87 -6.53 6.24 -9.79
N LYS A 88 -5.85 7.24 -10.36
CA LYS A 88 -6.07 7.65 -11.75
C LYS A 88 -5.74 6.53 -12.73
N GLN A 89 -4.65 5.79 -12.50
CA GLN A 89 -4.25 4.67 -13.35
C GLN A 89 -5.34 3.59 -13.37
N MET A 90 -5.82 3.16 -12.20
CA MET A 90 -6.88 2.15 -12.09
C MET A 90 -8.17 2.61 -12.79
N GLN A 91 -8.57 3.86 -12.61
CA GLN A 91 -9.74 4.44 -13.29
C GLN A 91 -9.62 4.45 -14.82
N TYR A 92 -8.42 4.68 -15.36
CA TYR A 92 -8.20 4.59 -16.80
C TYR A 92 -8.26 3.15 -17.30
N GLU A 93 -7.68 2.19 -16.57
CA GLU A 93 -7.71 0.78 -16.92
C GLU A 93 -9.14 0.21 -16.92
N ASP A 94 -9.97 0.59 -15.95
CA ASP A 94 -11.36 0.15 -15.87
C ASP A 94 -12.18 0.69 -17.05
N ARG A 95 -12.03 1.98 -17.40
CA ARG A 95 -12.68 2.57 -18.59
C ARG A 95 -12.31 1.86 -19.89
N ILE A 96 -11.04 1.45 -20.03
CA ILE A 96 -10.58 0.71 -21.21
C ILE A 96 -11.20 -0.70 -21.26
N LYS A 97 -11.35 -1.36 -20.11
CA LYS A 97 -12.00 -2.69 -20.05
C LYS A 97 -13.48 -2.60 -20.39
N GLU A 98 -14.20 -1.62 -19.85
CA GLU A 98 -15.62 -1.38 -20.14
C GLU A 98 -15.85 -1.16 -21.64
N SER A 99 -15.07 -0.26 -22.25
CA SER A 99 -15.16 0.02 -23.69
C SER A 99 -14.83 -1.20 -24.58
N LYS A 100 -13.99 -2.13 -24.10
CA LYS A 100 -13.71 -3.38 -24.83
C LYS A 100 -14.82 -4.41 -24.67
N SER A 101 -15.43 -4.53 -23.49
CA SER A 101 -16.55 -5.46 -23.29
C SER A 101 -17.73 -5.11 -24.19
N GLU A 102 -18.08 -3.82 -24.28
CA GLU A 102 -19.16 -3.33 -25.16
C GLU A 102 -18.89 -3.59 -26.65
N TYR A 103 -17.62 -3.67 -27.06
CA TYR A 103 -17.24 -3.98 -28.43
C TYR A 103 -17.29 -5.47 -28.77
N TYR A 104 -17.11 -6.36 -27.78
CA TYR A 104 -17.18 -7.81 -27.97
C TYR A 104 -18.59 -8.39 -27.75
N ASP A 105 -19.47 -7.64 -27.09
CA ASP A 105 -20.88 -8.00 -26.86
C ASP A 105 -21.85 -7.44 -27.93
N ALA A 106 -21.32 -6.82 -29.00
CA ALA A 106 -22.08 -6.26 -30.14
C ALA A 106 -21.81 -7.04 -31.45
#